data_AF-A0AAD9BAT7-F1
#
_entry.id   AF-A0AAD9BAT7-F1
#
_cell.length_a   1.000
_cell.length_b   1.000
_cell.length_c   1.000
_cell.angle_alpha   90.00
_cell.angle_beta   90.00
_cell.angle_gamma   90.00
#
_symmetry.space_group_name_H-M   'P 1'
#
loop_
_entity.id
_entity.type
_entity.pdbx_description
1 polymer ?
#
loop_
_entity_poly.entity_id
_entity_poly.type
_entity_poly.pdbx_seq_one_letter_code
_entity_poly.pdbx_strand_id
1 'polypeptide(L)'
;MLLGATGSGKSTLINGLINYIVGVEWEDDFRFKLVDEDQSRSQAESQTSEVTVYKINHQEGFKIPFSLTIVDTPGFGDTSIKRDEEITEQIRNLFSSKHGVSEIDSVCFVAQASLARLTPTHQDMFDSVLSSWQDVAENLQVLVTFSDGQRPPVLEAIKASGVPCPKTEDGLPVHFTFNNSALFAQNQSSAAAADSSRDEEDGGFDQMFWKMGVKSMNMFFVALNKLTTKSLTMTKEVLRERQQLKISALNFKENVETLEQVWYFTEFPHNKVFDAINLSFVEIMKKSLECQCRLEKIALIPNPPDYIGLRIEGEKAEAKEGWEKRVQYLMERRGKAEAKLMAQEQSQT
;
A
#
# COMPACT_ATOMS: atom_id res chain seq x y z
N MET A 1 6.08 8.04 3.19
CA MET A 1 5.92 6.57 3.30
C MET A 1 6.32 5.92 1.99
N LEU A 2 7.05 4.83 2.01
CA LEU A 2 7.48 4.10 0.80
C LEU A 2 6.62 2.85 0.64
N LEU A 3 6.13 2.60 -0.58
CA LEU A 3 5.32 1.43 -0.95
C LEU A 3 5.84 0.85 -2.24
N GLY A 4 5.81 -0.46 -2.41
CA GLY A 4 6.21 -1.09 -3.66
C GLY A 4 6.47 -2.56 -3.47
N ALA A 5 6.52 -3.30 -4.58
CA ALA A 5 6.76 -4.73 -4.54
C ALA A 5 8.12 -5.10 -3.93
N THR A 6 8.26 -6.36 -3.55
CA THR A 6 9.56 -6.96 -3.24
C THR A 6 10.56 -6.71 -4.38
N GLY A 7 11.81 -6.40 -4.05
CA GLY A 7 12.85 -6.15 -5.05
C GLY A 7 12.73 -4.80 -5.78
N SER A 8 11.72 -3.98 -5.52
CA SER A 8 11.59 -2.63 -6.12
C SER A 8 12.71 -1.65 -5.72
N GLY A 9 13.59 -2.02 -4.79
CA GLY A 9 14.74 -1.21 -4.39
C GLY A 9 14.47 -0.19 -3.27
N LYS A 10 13.43 -0.39 -2.46
CA LYS A 10 13.08 0.49 -1.31
C LYS A 10 14.24 0.64 -0.32
N SER A 11 14.80 -0.47 0.16
CA SER A 11 15.93 -0.48 1.11
C SER A 11 17.15 0.25 0.55
N THR A 12 17.51 -0.02 -0.70
CA THR A 12 18.60 0.68 -1.39
C THR A 12 18.33 2.16 -1.54
N LEU A 13 17.09 2.55 -1.82
CA LEU A 13 16.67 3.95 -1.88
C LEU A 13 16.78 4.63 -0.51
N ILE A 14 16.39 3.97 0.58
CA ILE A 14 16.57 4.49 1.95
C ILE A 14 18.05 4.70 2.26
N ASN A 15 18.91 3.75 1.88
CA ASN A 15 20.36 3.89 2.00
C ASN A 15 20.88 5.08 1.17
N GLY A 16 20.36 5.29 -0.05
CA GLY A 16 20.66 6.47 -0.84
C GLY A 16 20.21 7.78 -0.18
N LEU A 17 19.01 7.81 0.39
CA LEU A 17 18.46 8.98 1.09
C LEU A 17 19.37 9.39 2.26
N ILE A 18 19.77 8.45 3.12
CA ILE A 18 20.58 8.78 4.29
C ILE A 18 21.96 9.33 3.90
N ASN A 19 22.62 8.72 2.92
CA ASN A 19 23.92 9.20 2.43
C ASN A 19 23.81 10.61 1.83
N TYR A 20 22.74 10.90 1.10
CA TYR A 20 22.48 12.26 0.61
C TYR A 20 22.23 13.25 1.75
N ILE A 21 21.40 12.89 2.73
CA ILE A 21 21.02 13.76 3.86
C ILE A 21 22.25 14.17 4.68
N VAL A 22 23.11 13.21 5.03
CA VAL A 22 24.32 13.48 5.82
C VAL A 22 25.47 14.06 4.99
N GLY A 23 25.29 14.18 3.68
CA GLY A 23 26.19 14.89 2.80
C GLY A 23 27.40 14.09 2.29
N VAL A 24 27.33 12.76 2.27
CA VAL A 24 28.38 11.90 1.70
C VAL A 24 28.66 12.29 0.24
N GLU A 25 29.94 12.39 -0.09
CA GLU A 25 30.46 12.73 -1.41
C GLU A 25 31.02 11.49 -2.11
N TRP A 26 31.30 11.62 -3.41
CA TRP A 26 31.80 10.48 -4.20
C TRP A 26 33.17 10.02 -3.67
N GLU A 27 34.00 10.98 -3.31
CA GLU A 27 35.38 10.86 -2.87
C GLU A 27 35.51 10.24 -1.47
N ASP A 28 34.44 10.22 -0.66
CA ASP A 28 34.45 9.61 0.66
C ASP A 28 34.65 8.09 0.55
N ASP A 29 35.51 7.51 1.39
CA ASP A 29 35.84 6.08 1.40
C ASP A 29 34.83 5.20 2.15
N PHE A 30 33.72 5.77 2.62
CA PHE A 30 32.67 5.08 3.36
C PHE A 30 31.28 5.38 2.81
N ARG A 31 30.34 4.48 3.09
CA ARG A 31 28.90 4.65 2.81
C ARG A 31 28.10 4.15 4.00
N PHE A 32 27.05 4.88 4.39
CA PHE A 32 26.14 4.43 5.44
C PHE A 32 25.15 3.40 4.89
N LYS A 33 24.86 2.37 5.69
CA LYS A 33 23.82 1.38 5.42
C LYS A 33 22.84 1.39 6.60
N LEU A 34 21.70 2.08 6.43
CA LEU A 34 20.66 2.17 7.44
C LEU A 34 19.78 0.92 7.46
N VAL A 35 19.49 0.38 6.27
CA VAL A 35 18.80 -0.90 6.11
C VAL A 35 19.83 -1.94 5.69
N ASP A 36 20.20 -2.79 6.66
CA ASP A 36 21.10 -3.91 6.43
C ASP A 36 20.29 -5.19 6.14
N GLU A 37 20.07 -5.43 4.86
CA GLU A 37 19.55 -6.70 4.37
C GLU A 37 20.62 -7.78 4.60
N ASP A 38 20.32 -8.70 5.53
CA ASP A 38 21.18 -9.75 6.04
C ASP A 38 21.76 -10.58 4.89
N GLN A 39 23.05 -10.38 4.58
CA GLN A 39 23.74 -10.98 3.42
C GLN A 39 23.83 -12.52 3.50
N SER A 40 23.51 -13.09 4.66
CA SER A 40 23.45 -14.54 4.90
C SER A 40 22.21 -15.21 4.30
N ARG A 41 21.19 -14.42 3.93
CA ARG A 41 19.94 -14.88 3.31
C ARG A 41 19.93 -14.50 1.84
N SER A 42 19.32 -15.31 0.99
CA SER A 42 19.17 -14.94 -0.42
C SER A 42 18.38 -13.62 -0.55
N GLN A 43 18.61 -12.86 -1.62
CA GLN A 43 17.84 -11.63 -1.90
C GLN A 43 16.31 -11.87 -1.96
N ALA A 44 15.89 -13.12 -2.20
CA ALA A 44 14.49 -13.54 -2.10
C ALA A 44 14.01 -13.71 -0.64
N GLU A 45 14.89 -14.10 0.29
CA GLU A 45 14.60 -14.36 1.71
C GLU A 45 14.83 -13.14 2.63
N SER A 46 15.58 -12.14 2.16
CA SER A 46 15.85 -10.87 2.87
C SER A 46 14.72 -9.84 2.68
N GLN A 47 13.48 -10.25 2.94
CA GLN A 47 12.34 -9.33 2.85
C GLN A 47 12.10 -8.62 4.18
N THR A 48 11.90 -7.30 4.12
CA THR A 48 11.34 -6.52 5.24
C THR A 48 10.02 -7.16 5.66
N SER A 49 9.94 -7.70 6.88
CA SER A 49 8.75 -8.39 7.38
C SER A 49 7.76 -7.47 8.10
N GLU A 50 8.25 -6.32 8.55
CA GLU A 50 7.50 -5.39 9.39
C GLU A 50 7.61 -3.95 8.89
N VAL A 51 6.53 -3.19 9.06
CA VAL A 51 6.53 -1.75 8.78
C VAL A 51 7.46 -1.06 9.77
N THR A 52 8.53 -0.45 9.26
CA THR A 52 9.58 0.18 10.07
C THR A 52 9.53 1.69 9.93
N VAL A 53 9.67 2.41 11.04
CA VAL A 53 9.63 3.88 11.06
C VAL A 53 10.99 4.43 11.47
N TYR A 54 11.69 5.04 10.52
CA TYR A 54 12.95 5.74 10.76
C TYR A 54 12.68 7.21 11.03
N LYS A 55 13.16 7.73 12.16
CA LYS A 55 13.08 9.15 12.51
C LYS A 55 14.49 9.76 12.42
N ILE A 56 14.71 10.56 11.40
CA ILE A 56 15.97 11.26 11.15
C ILE A 56 15.77 12.69 11.62
N ASN A 57 16.29 13.01 12.80
CA ASN A 57 16.23 14.36 13.34
C ASN A 57 17.27 15.25 12.64
N HIS A 58 16.86 16.44 12.21
CA HIS A 58 17.76 17.39 11.58
C HIS A 58 18.95 17.74 12.49
N GLN A 59 20.12 17.85 11.88
CA GLN A 59 21.34 18.36 12.50
C GLN A 59 22.01 19.38 11.56
N GLU A 60 22.74 20.32 12.15
CA GLU A 60 23.58 21.25 11.40
C GLU A 60 24.55 20.47 10.49
N GLY A 61 24.67 20.91 9.23
CA GLY A 61 25.46 20.23 8.21
C GLY A 61 24.68 19.26 7.33
N PHE A 62 23.44 18.89 7.67
CA PHE A 62 22.59 18.08 6.78
C PHE A 62 22.23 18.86 5.50
N LYS A 63 22.12 18.14 4.37
CA LYS A 63 21.71 18.71 3.07
C LYS A 63 20.23 19.10 3.01
N ILE A 64 19.43 18.71 4.00
CA ILE A 64 18.02 19.06 4.12
C ILE A 64 17.76 19.92 5.37
N PRO A 65 16.91 20.96 5.30
CA PRO A 65 16.68 21.89 6.40
C PRO A 65 15.61 21.43 7.40
N PHE A 66 15.23 20.16 7.40
CA PHE A 66 14.14 19.61 8.22
C PHE A 66 14.42 18.17 8.67
N SER A 67 13.72 17.75 9.72
CA SER A 67 13.70 16.35 10.17
C SER A 67 12.83 15.52 9.23
N LEU A 68 13.22 14.27 8.99
CA LEU A 68 12.52 13.36 8.09
C LEU A 68 12.06 12.12 8.83
N THR A 69 10.79 11.75 8.65
CA THR A 69 10.27 10.44 9.08
C THR A 69 10.02 9.57 7.85
N ILE A 70 10.72 8.44 7.76
CA ILE A 70 10.55 7.46 6.70
C ILE A 70 9.76 6.28 7.26
N VAL A 71 8.56 6.06 6.74
CA VAL A 71 7.81 4.82 6.94
C VAL A 71 8.18 3.88 5.82
N ASP A 72 8.99 2.87 6.12
CA ASP A 72 9.33 1.77 5.20
C ASP A 72 8.33 0.63 5.37
N THR A 73 7.84 0.11 4.27
CA THR A 73 6.90 -1.02 4.28
C THR A 73 7.53 -2.26 3.67
N PRO A 74 7.11 -3.46 4.11
CA PRO A 74 7.36 -4.70 3.39
C PRO A 74 7.06 -4.61 1.89
N GLY A 75 7.76 -5.43 1.10
CA GLY A 75 7.43 -5.66 -0.30
C GLY A 75 6.09 -6.38 -0.44
N PHE A 76 5.22 -5.87 -1.30
CA PHE A 76 3.96 -6.52 -1.63
C PHE A 76 4.13 -7.47 -2.81
N GLY A 77 3.29 -8.50 -2.86
CA GLY A 77 3.06 -9.28 -4.07
C GLY A 77 4.08 -10.36 -4.46
N ASP A 78 5.05 -10.64 -3.60
CA ASP A 78 5.96 -11.80 -3.73
C ASP A 78 5.58 -12.95 -2.78
N THR A 79 4.50 -12.77 -2.02
CA THR A 79 4.06 -13.70 -0.98
C THR A 79 2.55 -13.87 -1.00
N SER A 80 2.08 -15.00 -0.45
CA SER A 80 0.66 -15.36 -0.35
C SER A 80 -0.23 -14.19 0.09
N ILE A 81 -1.46 -14.13 -0.42
CA ILE A 81 -2.53 -13.15 -0.08
C ILE A 81 -2.57 -12.79 1.42
N LYS A 82 -2.36 -13.76 2.32
CA LYS A 82 -2.32 -13.54 3.77
C LYS A 82 -1.31 -12.49 4.22
N ARG A 83 -0.14 -12.41 3.57
CA ARG A 83 0.91 -11.47 3.96
C ARG A 83 0.58 -10.05 3.54
N ASP A 84 -0.09 -9.85 2.41
CA ASP A 84 -0.59 -8.54 1.99
C ASP A 84 -1.68 -8.04 2.95
N GLU A 85 -2.52 -8.95 3.48
CA GLU A 85 -3.46 -8.63 4.56
C GLU A 85 -2.74 -8.22 5.86
N GLU A 86 -1.69 -8.94 6.25
CA GLU A 86 -0.85 -8.60 7.41
C GLU A 86 -0.18 -7.24 7.26
N ILE A 87 0.32 -6.88 6.06
CA ILE A 87 0.93 -5.58 5.82
C ILE A 87 -0.13 -4.46 5.92
N THR A 88 -1.31 -4.67 5.35
CA THR A 88 -2.43 -3.72 5.44
C THR A 88 -2.85 -3.49 6.90
N GLU A 89 -2.87 -4.57 7.70
CA GLU A 89 -3.12 -4.55 9.14
C GLU A 89 -2.06 -3.74 9.89
N GLN A 90 -0.77 -3.96 9.61
CA GLN A 90 0.33 -3.20 10.21
C GLN A 90 0.24 -1.70 9.88
N ILE A 91 -0.06 -1.35 8.63
CA ILE A 91 -0.24 0.05 8.21
C ILE A 91 -1.42 0.68 8.98
N ARG A 92 -2.56 -0.02 9.09
CA ARG A 92 -3.69 0.48 9.87
C ARG A 92 -3.35 0.69 11.33
N ASN A 93 -2.62 -0.24 11.94
CA ASN A 93 -2.19 -0.12 13.33
C ASN A 93 -1.20 1.04 13.52
N LEU A 94 -0.30 1.26 12.56
CA LEU A 94 0.60 2.42 12.55
C LEU A 94 -0.17 3.74 12.52
N PHE A 95 -1.24 3.83 11.73
CA PHE A 95 -2.03 5.06 11.66
C PHE A 95 -2.99 5.23 12.84
N SER A 96 -3.50 4.14 13.40
CA SER A 96 -4.48 4.18 14.48
C SER A 96 -3.86 4.33 15.87
N SER A 97 -2.57 4.02 16.03
CA SER A 97 -1.87 4.13 17.30
C SER A 97 -1.76 5.59 17.78
N LYS A 98 -1.90 5.79 19.09
CA LYS A 98 -1.72 7.11 19.75
C LYS A 98 -0.34 7.71 19.52
N HIS A 99 0.68 6.85 19.40
CA HIS A 99 2.07 7.24 19.12
C HIS A 99 2.49 6.93 17.68
N GLY A 100 1.50 6.66 16.82
CA GLY A 100 1.66 6.33 15.42
C GLY A 100 1.83 7.55 14.52
N VAL A 101 1.59 7.35 13.23
CA VAL A 101 1.65 8.42 12.21
C VAL A 101 0.25 8.96 11.97
N SER A 102 0.06 10.26 12.21
CA SER A 102 -1.23 10.95 12.01
C SER A 102 -1.30 11.78 10.74
N GLU A 103 -0.15 12.14 10.20
CA GLU A 103 0.02 13.07 9.09
C GLU A 103 1.11 12.56 8.16
N ILE A 104 1.02 12.93 6.88
CA ILE A 104 1.98 12.53 5.86
C ILE A 104 2.21 13.64 4.83
N ASP A 105 3.46 13.83 4.45
CA ASP A 105 3.82 14.78 3.39
C ASP A 105 3.86 14.11 2.02
N SER A 106 4.26 12.83 1.94
CA SER A 106 4.34 12.10 0.67
C SER A 106 4.11 10.60 0.84
N VAL A 107 3.31 10.04 -0.07
CA VAL A 107 3.18 8.59 -0.29
C VAL A 107 3.92 8.25 -1.58
N CYS A 108 5.02 7.52 -1.44
CA CYS A 108 5.93 7.23 -2.54
C CYS A 108 5.74 5.81 -3.04
N PHE A 109 5.26 5.64 -4.27
CA PHE A 109 5.23 4.35 -4.95
C PHE A 109 6.58 4.08 -5.63
N VAL A 110 7.30 3.08 -5.14
CA VAL A 110 8.63 2.67 -5.59
C VAL A 110 8.49 1.54 -6.59
N ALA A 111 9.01 1.74 -7.80
CA ALA A 111 8.94 0.76 -8.87
C ALA A 111 10.22 0.73 -9.71
N GLN A 112 10.57 -0.44 -10.25
CA GLN A 112 11.72 -0.57 -11.13
C GLN A 112 11.46 0.06 -12.49
N ALA A 113 12.46 0.72 -13.08
CA ALA A 113 12.35 1.37 -14.38
C ALA A 113 11.91 0.42 -15.51
N SER A 114 12.47 -0.80 -15.52
CA SER A 114 12.24 -1.83 -16.53
C SER A 114 10.86 -2.49 -16.46
N LEU A 115 10.04 -2.17 -15.45
CA LEU A 115 8.71 -2.77 -15.26
C LEU A 115 7.76 -2.29 -16.37
N ALA A 116 7.68 -3.07 -17.45
CA ALA A 116 6.88 -2.71 -18.62
C ALA A 116 5.36 -2.80 -18.39
N ARG A 117 4.92 -3.55 -17.38
CA ARG A 117 3.51 -3.72 -17.00
C ARG A 117 3.40 -3.89 -15.49
N LEU A 118 2.42 -3.24 -14.88
CA LEU A 118 2.02 -3.54 -13.51
C LEU A 118 1.40 -4.94 -13.50
N THR A 119 1.92 -5.84 -12.66
CA THR A 119 1.30 -7.16 -12.47
C THR A 119 -0.07 -7.00 -11.80
N PRO A 120 -0.98 -7.98 -11.89
CA PRO A 120 -2.23 -7.97 -11.13
C PRO A 120 -1.98 -7.68 -9.64
N THR A 121 -0.89 -8.18 -9.07
CA THR A 121 -0.51 -7.90 -7.68
C THR A 121 -0.14 -6.44 -7.40
N HIS A 122 0.44 -5.73 -8.37
CA HIS A 122 0.63 -4.28 -8.26
C HIS A 122 -0.69 -3.52 -8.37
N GLN A 123 -1.62 -4.01 -9.19
CA GLN A 123 -2.98 -3.46 -9.28
C GLN A 123 -3.73 -3.70 -7.97
N ASP A 124 -3.69 -4.90 -7.41
CA ASP A 124 -4.29 -5.24 -6.12
C ASP A 124 -3.70 -4.40 -4.98
N MET A 125 -2.40 -4.12 -5.02
CA MET A 125 -1.75 -3.21 -4.08
C MET A 125 -2.30 -1.79 -4.20
N PHE A 126 -2.45 -1.27 -5.42
CA PHE A 126 -3.06 0.02 -5.64
C PHE A 126 -4.54 0.02 -5.22
N ASP A 127 -5.27 -1.04 -5.55
CA ASP A 127 -6.70 -1.18 -5.28
C ASP A 127 -7.00 -1.47 -3.82
N SER A 128 -6.08 -2.04 -3.05
CA SER A 128 -6.24 -2.30 -1.61
C SER A 128 -5.78 -1.09 -0.78
N VAL A 129 -4.61 -0.54 -1.11
CA VAL A 129 -3.93 0.45 -0.30
C VAL A 129 -4.33 1.88 -0.71
N LEU A 130 -4.32 2.22 -2.00
CA LEU A 130 -4.65 3.59 -2.45
C LEU A 130 -6.14 3.89 -2.47
N SER A 131 -6.98 2.87 -2.59
CA SER A 131 -8.43 3.05 -2.52
C SER A 131 -8.91 3.58 -1.16
N SER A 132 -8.08 3.45 -0.12
CA SER A 132 -8.33 4.00 1.21
C SER A 132 -7.90 5.46 1.39
N TRP A 133 -7.25 6.05 0.39
CA TRP A 133 -6.33 7.20 0.57
C TRP A 133 -6.71 8.41 -0.27
N GLN A 134 -8.00 8.78 -0.20
CA GLN A 134 -8.53 9.91 -0.96
C GLN A 134 -7.92 11.25 -0.58
N ASP A 135 -7.59 11.43 0.70
CA ASP A 135 -6.98 12.64 1.26
C ASP A 135 -5.50 12.83 0.90
N VAL A 136 -4.81 11.76 0.50
CA VAL A 136 -3.36 11.77 0.21
C VAL A 136 -3.02 11.51 -1.27
N ALA A 137 -4.03 11.38 -2.14
CA ALA A 137 -3.84 11.14 -3.56
C ALA A 137 -2.99 12.24 -4.24
N GLU A 138 -3.13 13.51 -3.81
CA GLU A 138 -2.32 14.63 -4.32
C GLU A 138 -0.87 14.61 -3.81
N ASN A 139 -0.59 13.85 -2.75
CA ASN A 139 0.73 13.65 -2.17
C ASN A 139 1.38 12.35 -2.69
N LEU A 140 0.76 11.67 -3.66
CA LEU A 140 1.33 10.48 -4.27
C LEU A 140 2.47 10.86 -5.22
N GLN A 141 3.62 10.20 -5.07
CA GLN A 141 4.77 10.38 -5.95
C GLN A 141 5.31 9.03 -6.41
N VAL A 142 5.84 8.97 -7.63
CA VAL A 142 6.46 7.74 -8.16
C VAL A 142 7.98 7.85 -8.03
N LEU A 143 8.61 6.91 -7.35
CA LEU A 143 10.06 6.80 -7.25
C LEU A 143 10.52 5.63 -8.11
N VAL A 144 11.15 5.93 -9.23
CA VAL A 144 11.60 4.93 -10.20
C VAL A 144 13.04 4.53 -9.89
N THR A 145 13.27 3.29 -9.51
CA THR A 145 14.60 2.75 -9.22
C THR A 145 15.20 2.04 -10.44
N PHE A 146 16.51 1.77 -10.41
CA PHE A 146 17.23 1.12 -11.52
C PHE A 146 17.09 1.86 -12.86
N SER A 147 16.95 3.18 -12.82
CA SER A 147 16.85 4.00 -14.02
C SER A 147 18.24 4.28 -14.58
N ASP A 148 18.43 4.04 -15.87
CA ASP A 148 19.67 4.26 -16.62
C ASP A 148 19.72 5.62 -17.33
N GLY A 149 18.73 6.49 -17.07
CA GLY A 149 18.59 7.81 -17.68
C GLY A 149 17.63 7.86 -18.88
N GLN A 150 17.15 6.72 -19.38
CA GLN A 150 16.07 6.68 -20.37
C GLN A 150 14.70 6.89 -19.72
N ARG A 151 13.70 7.28 -20.52
CA ARG A 151 12.30 7.38 -20.06
C ARG A 151 11.82 6.01 -19.58
N PRO A 152 11.49 5.84 -18.29
CA PRO A 152 11.15 4.52 -17.77
C PRO A 152 9.81 3.99 -18.30
N PRO A 153 9.77 2.78 -18.88
CA PRO A 153 8.52 2.14 -19.32
C PRO A 153 7.43 2.07 -18.24
N VAL A 154 7.82 1.95 -16.98
CA VAL A 154 6.89 1.87 -15.84
C VAL A 154 5.94 3.07 -15.72
N LEU A 155 6.34 4.24 -16.21
CA LEU A 155 5.49 5.44 -16.18
C LEU A 155 4.23 5.28 -17.05
N GLU A 156 4.37 4.63 -18.21
CA GLU A 156 3.22 4.33 -19.07
C GLU A 156 2.34 3.25 -18.44
N ALA A 157 2.95 2.27 -17.75
CA ALA A 157 2.19 1.24 -17.04
C ALA A 157 1.34 1.83 -15.90
N ILE A 158 1.89 2.77 -15.12
CA ILE A 158 1.16 3.48 -14.06
C ILE A 158 0.08 4.40 -14.65
N LYS A 159 0.37 5.07 -15.77
CA LYS A 159 -0.64 5.87 -16.47
C LYS A 159 -1.82 5.01 -16.92
N ALA A 160 -1.55 3.81 -17.43
CA ALA A 160 -2.56 2.87 -17.92
C ALA A 160 -3.39 2.22 -16.79
N SER A 161 -2.86 2.11 -15.56
CA SER A 161 -3.62 1.54 -14.44
C SER A 161 -4.70 2.46 -13.90
N GLY A 162 -4.70 3.75 -14.27
CA GLY A 162 -5.69 4.71 -13.80
C GLY A 162 -5.52 5.13 -12.33
N VAL A 163 -4.37 4.81 -11.72
CA VAL A 163 -4.05 5.20 -10.34
C VAL A 163 -4.14 6.73 -10.19
N PRO A 164 -4.95 7.24 -9.24
CA PRO A 164 -5.05 8.67 -8.98
C PRO A 164 -3.72 9.18 -8.43
N CYS A 165 -3.02 9.96 -9.22
CA CYS A 165 -1.76 10.58 -8.85
C CYS A 165 -1.59 11.92 -9.58
N PRO A 166 -0.82 12.86 -9.03
CA PRO A 166 -0.46 14.09 -9.71
C PRO A 166 0.22 13.77 -11.04
N LYS A 167 -0.13 14.52 -12.08
CA LYS A 167 0.43 14.35 -13.43
C LYS A 167 1.27 15.55 -13.83
N THR A 168 2.32 15.29 -14.60
CA THR A 168 3.10 16.30 -15.31
C THR A 168 2.31 16.85 -16.51
N GLU A 169 2.85 17.87 -17.17
CA GLU A 169 2.26 18.44 -18.39
C GLU A 169 2.07 17.40 -19.52
N ASP A 170 2.96 16.40 -19.59
CA ASP A 170 2.88 15.28 -20.55
C ASP A 170 1.84 14.21 -20.16
N GLY A 171 1.10 14.42 -19.07
CA GLY A 171 0.11 13.48 -18.55
C GLY A 171 0.70 12.21 -17.92
N LEU A 172 2.00 12.21 -17.60
CA LEU A 172 2.67 11.15 -16.83
C LEU A 172 2.55 11.40 -15.33
N PRO A 173 2.63 10.37 -14.47
CA PRO A 173 2.76 10.57 -13.04
C PRO A 173 3.97 11.46 -12.69
N VAL A 174 3.82 12.32 -11.68
CA VAL A 174 4.96 13.03 -11.07
C VAL A 174 5.92 11.99 -10.51
N HIS A 175 7.17 12.01 -10.99
CA HIS A 175 8.14 10.96 -10.71
C HIS A 175 9.56 11.48 -10.52
N PHE A 176 10.36 10.68 -9.81
CA PHE A 176 11.79 10.89 -9.59
C PHE A 176 12.54 9.60 -9.91
N THR A 177 13.59 9.69 -10.70
CA THR A 177 14.39 8.54 -11.14
C THR A 177 15.66 8.42 -10.31
N PHE A 178 15.92 7.23 -9.78
CA PHE A 178 17.09 6.93 -8.97
C PHE A 178 17.91 5.82 -9.63
N ASN A 179 19.17 6.14 -9.92
CA ASN A 179 20.16 5.12 -10.25
C ASN A 179 21.01 4.84 -9.01
N ASN A 180 20.73 3.72 -8.36
CA ASN A 180 21.44 3.33 -7.14
C ASN A 180 22.64 2.40 -7.43
N SER A 181 23.01 2.16 -8.70
CA SER A 181 24.14 1.29 -9.05
C SER A 181 25.46 1.78 -8.46
N ALA A 182 25.66 3.10 -8.43
CA ALA A 182 26.88 3.73 -7.94
C ALA A 182 26.94 3.91 -6.42
N LEU A 183 25.87 3.57 -5.67
CA LEU A 183 25.81 3.86 -4.23
C LEU A 183 26.93 3.15 -3.46
N PHE A 184 27.29 1.92 -3.86
CA PHE A 184 28.36 1.11 -3.28
C PHE A 184 29.45 0.74 -4.30
N ALA A 185 29.56 1.51 -5.40
CA ALA A 185 30.64 1.33 -6.36
C ALA A 185 31.99 1.73 -5.73
N GLN A 186 33.07 1.09 -6.18
CA GLN A 186 34.41 1.42 -5.70
C GLN A 186 34.82 2.76 -6.29
N ASN A 187 35.12 3.73 -5.43
CA ASN A 187 35.57 5.07 -5.81
C ASN A 187 37.09 5.16 -5.98
N GLN A 188 37.80 4.02 -6.05
CA GLN A 188 39.25 4.01 -6.13
C GLN A 188 39.69 4.65 -7.45
N SER A 189 40.21 5.88 -7.34
CA SER A 189 41.21 6.36 -8.27
C SER A 189 42.29 5.29 -8.36
N SER A 190 42.62 4.88 -9.56
CA SER A 190 43.69 3.94 -9.95
C SER A 190 45.09 4.43 -9.55
N ALA A 191 45.32 4.85 -8.30
CA ALA A 191 46.64 5.16 -7.76
C ALA A 191 47.48 3.90 -7.50
N ALA A 192 46.87 2.70 -7.55
CA ALA A 192 47.58 1.41 -7.48
C ALA A 192 47.81 0.74 -8.85
N ALA A 193 47.37 1.35 -9.96
CA ALA A 193 47.59 0.85 -11.32
C ALA A 193 48.46 1.83 -12.13
N ALA A 194 49.52 2.37 -11.51
CA ALA A 194 50.56 3.10 -12.21
C ALA A 194 51.51 2.13 -12.93
N ASP A 195 51.00 1.35 -13.88
CA ASP A 195 51.80 0.86 -15.02
C ASP A 195 50.92 0.29 -16.14
N SER A 196 50.21 1.17 -16.87
CA SER A 196 50.02 0.98 -18.31
C SER A 196 49.41 2.23 -18.93
N SER A 197 50.10 2.73 -19.94
CA SER A 197 49.66 3.80 -20.82
C SER A 197 48.28 3.50 -21.43
N ARG A 198 47.32 4.38 -21.19
CA ARG A 198 46.14 4.66 -22.04
C ARG A 198 45.38 5.87 -21.48
N ASP A 199 45.28 6.90 -22.31
CA ASP A 199 44.27 7.96 -22.38
C ASP A 199 43.48 8.26 -21.09
N GLU A 200 43.95 9.27 -20.36
CA GLU A 200 43.27 9.90 -19.22
C GLU A 200 42.03 10.71 -19.66
N GLU A 201 40.94 10.03 -20.01
CA GLU A 201 39.58 10.61 -20.09
C GLU A 201 38.52 9.57 -19.70
N ASP A 202 38.53 9.05 -18.48
CA ASP A 202 37.34 8.36 -17.96
C ASP A 202 37.25 8.48 -16.43
N GLY A 203 36.70 9.61 -15.97
CA GLY A 203 36.00 9.67 -14.69
C GLY A 203 34.77 8.76 -14.80
N GLY A 204 35.00 7.47 -14.55
CA GLY A 204 34.20 6.35 -14.99
C GLY A 204 32.70 6.45 -14.72
N PHE A 205 31.93 5.76 -15.55
CA PHE A 205 30.46 5.66 -15.54
C PHE A 205 29.80 5.70 -14.13
N ASP A 206 30.42 5.10 -13.11
CA ASP A 206 29.91 5.14 -11.73
C ASP A 206 29.88 6.54 -11.12
N GLN A 207 30.89 7.38 -11.35
CA GLN A 207 30.88 8.78 -10.88
C GLN A 207 29.78 9.59 -11.59
N MET A 208 29.53 9.31 -12.87
CA MET A 208 28.42 9.91 -13.61
C MET A 208 27.07 9.50 -13.00
N PHE A 209 26.89 8.21 -12.70
CA PHE A 209 25.68 7.71 -12.04
C PHE A 209 25.51 8.27 -10.61
N TRP A 210 26.60 8.45 -9.86
CA TRP A 210 26.57 9.13 -8.57
C TRP A 210 26.05 10.57 -8.68
N LYS A 211 26.63 11.37 -9.60
CA LYS A 211 26.20 12.75 -9.86
C LYS A 211 24.71 12.80 -10.26
N MET A 212 24.27 11.86 -11.08
CA MET A 212 22.86 11.72 -11.46
C MET A 212 21.98 11.41 -10.24
N GLY A 213 22.40 10.49 -9.37
CA GLY A 213 21.70 10.16 -8.12
C GLY A 213 21.58 11.36 -7.17
N VAL A 214 22.66 12.11 -6.95
CA VAL A 214 22.67 13.32 -6.11
C VAL A 214 21.69 14.37 -6.66
N LYS A 215 21.68 14.59 -7.98
CA LYS A 215 20.75 15.51 -8.63
C LYS A 215 19.30 15.08 -8.44
N SER A 216 18.99 13.79 -8.60
CA SER A 216 17.65 13.24 -8.38
C SER A 216 17.19 13.39 -6.93
N MET A 217 18.06 13.13 -5.96
CA MET A 217 17.77 13.32 -4.53
C MET A 217 17.47 14.79 -4.22
N ASN A 218 18.27 15.71 -4.77
CA ASN A 218 18.04 17.14 -4.60
C ASN A 218 16.67 17.56 -5.14
N MET A 219 16.32 17.15 -6.36
CA MET A 219 15.03 17.46 -6.96
C MET A 219 13.87 16.88 -6.14
N PHE A 220 14.01 15.64 -5.65
CA PHE A 220 13.01 15.00 -4.80
C PHE A 220 12.79 15.77 -3.50
N PHE A 221 13.85 16.14 -2.77
CA PHE A 221 13.71 16.87 -1.51
C PHE A 221 13.18 18.31 -1.69
N VAL A 222 13.55 18.99 -2.79
CA VAL A 222 12.97 20.29 -3.15
C VAL A 222 11.48 20.18 -3.42
N ALA A 223 11.03 19.10 -4.09
CA ALA A 223 9.61 18.85 -4.32
C ALA A 223 8.89 18.46 -3.02
N LEU A 224 9.49 17.59 -2.21
CA LEU A 224 8.94 17.17 -0.91
C LEU A 224 8.67 18.36 0.01
N ASN A 225 9.58 19.33 0.06
CA ASN A 225 9.45 20.54 0.87
C ASN A 225 8.32 21.49 0.41
N LYS A 226 7.77 21.28 -0.78
CA LYS A 226 6.65 22.07 -1.33
C LYS A 226 5.30 21.39 -1.15
N LEU A 227 5.27 20.12 -0.76
CA LEU A 227 4.02 19.39 -0.54
C LEU A 227 3.33 19.92 0.71
N THR A 228 2.00 19.98 0.65
CA THR A 228 1.20 20.31 1.82
C THR A 228 0.97 19.03 2.62
N THR A 229 1.33 19.05 3.90
CA THR A 229 1.07 17.94 4.83
C THR A 229 -0.41 17.60 4.86
N LYS A 230 -0.74 16.31 4.81
CA LYS A 230 -2.11 15.80 4.88
C LYS A 230 -2.35 15.04 6.17
N SER A 231 -3.50 15.29 6.78
CA SER A 231 -4.02 14.47 7.86
C SER A 231 -4.50 13.13 7.31
N LEU A 232 -4.21 12.05 8.03
CA LEU A 232 -4.69 10.70 7.71
C LEU A 232 -6.08 10.40 8.29
N THR A 233 -6.90 11.42 8.59
CA THR A 233 -8.19 11.22 9.26
C THR A 233 -9.15 10.40 8.39
N MET A 234 -9.31 10.75 7.12
CA MET A 234 -10.21 10.01 6.21
C MET A 234 -9.63 8.63 5.92
N THR A 235 -8.31 8.57 5.68
CA THR A 235 -7.57 7.32 5.56
C THR A 235 -7.85 6.34 6.71
N LYS A 236 -7.77 6.80 7.96
CA LYS A 236 -8.03 5.96 9.15
C LYS A 236 -9.48 5.48 9.20
N GLU A 237 -10.42 6.35 8.83
CA GLU A 237 -11.84 6.00 8.79
C GLU A 237 -12.12 4.94 7.71
N VAL A 238 -11.59 5.08 6.50
CA VAL A 238 -11.75 4.09 5.44
C VAL A 238 -11.20 2.72 5.88
N LEU A 239 -9.99 2.69 6.45
CA LEU A 239 -9.40 1.44 6.94
C LEU A 239 -10.24 0.78 8.04
N ARG A 240 -10.85 1.58 8.92
CA ARG A 240 -11.77 1.09 9.97
C ARG A 240 -13.05 0.52 9.39
N GLU A 241 -13.71 1.23 8.48
CA GLU A 241 -14.96 0.77 7.84
C GLU A 241 -14.74 -0.53 7.04
N ARG A 242 -13.62 -0.65 6.34
CA ARG A 242 -13.24 -1.89 5.62
C ARG A 242 -12.97 -3.06 6.55
N GLN A 243 -12.31 -2.82 7.68
CA GLN A 243 -12.13 -3.85 8.69
C GLN A 243 -13.49 -4.30 9.26
N GLN A 244 -14.39 -3.36 9.52
CA GLN A 244 -15.74 -3.67 10.00
C GLN A 244 -16.53 -4.49 8.97
N LEU A 245 -16.40 -4.20 7.67
CA LEU A 245 -16.96 -5.05 6.61
C LEU A 245 -16.38 -6.46 6.62
N LYS A 246 -15.05 -6.60 6.73
CA LYS A 246 -14.39 -7.91 6.76
C LYS A 246 -14.86 -8.75 7.95
N ILE A 247 -14.95 -8.14 9.13
CA ILE A 247 -15.50 -8.79 10.34
C ILE A 247 -16.97 -9.17 10.13
N SER A 248 -17.77 -8.28 9.55
CA SER A 248 -19.18 -8.56 9.26
C SER A 248 -19.36 -9.74 8.30
N ALA A 249 -18.52 -9.83 7.26
CA ALA A 249 -18.51 -10.94 6.31
C ALA A 249 -18.12 -12.28 6.98
N LEU A 250 -17.11 -12.27 7.86
CA LEU A 250 -16.71 -13.46 8.63
C LEU A 250 -17.84 -13.94 9.54
N ASN A 251 -18.42 -13.04 10.35
CA ASN A 251 -19.53 -13.36 11.24
C ASN A 251 -20.75 -13.88 10.46
N PHE A 252 -21.01 -13.29 9.28
CA PHE A 252 -22.08 -13.75 8.41
C PHE A 252 -21.85 -15.18 7.93
N LYS A 253 -20.62 -15.50 7.50
CA LYS A 253 -20.24 -16.85 7.06
C LYS A 253 -20.43 -17.88 8.17
N GLU A 254 -19.95 -17.58 9.38
CA GLU A 254 -20.13 -18.45 10.56
C GLU A 254 -21.61 -18.70 10.89
N ASN A 255 -22.45 -17.65 10.80
CA ASN A 255 -23.88 -17.79 11.00
C ASN A 255 -24.54 -18.68 9.94
N VAL A 256 -24.10 -18.60 8.68
CA VAL A 256 -24.63 -19.46 7.61
C VAL A 256 -24.27 -20.92 7.88
N GLU A 257 -23.02 -21.20 8.23
CA GLU A 257 -22.57 -22.56 8.59
C GLU A 257 -23.35 -23.10 9.80
N THR A 258 -23.62 -22.25 10.80
CA THR A 258 -24.43 -22.62 11.96
C THR A 258 -25.88 -22.91 11.58
N LEU A 259 -26.50 -22.11 10.70
CA LEU A 259 -27.85 -22.39 10.20
C LEU A 259 -27.93 -23.72 9.45
N GLU A 260 -26.95 -24.00 8.58
CA GLU A 260 -26.88 -25.26 7.84
C GLU A 260 -26.82 -26.46 8.78
N GLN A 261 -26.02 -26.37 9.85
CA GLN A 261 -25.97 -27.41 10.89
C GLN A 261 -27.30 -27.58 11.62
N VAL A 262 -27.91 -26.47 12.10
CA VAL A 262 -29.21 -26.53 12.79
C VAL A 262 -30.28 -27.14 11.89
N TRP A 263 -30.30 -26.78 10.61
CA TRP A 263 -31.23 -27.36 9.64
C TRP A 263 -31.01 -28.85 9.41
N TYR A 264 -29.77 -29.31 9.37
CA TYR A 264 -29.46 -30.73 9.18
C TYR A 264 -29.93 -31.60 10.37
N PHE A 265 -29.82 -31.08 11.59
CA PHE A 265 -30.14 -31.84 12.81
C PHE A 265 -31.59 -31.68 13.30
N THR A 266 -32.32 -30.68 12.83
CA THR A 266 -33.69 -30.42 13.30
C THR A 266 -34.66 -30.21 12.13
N GLU A 267 -35.62 -31.13 11.98
CA GLU A 267 -36.78 -30.92 11.11
C GLU A 267 -37.64 -29.77 11.68
N PHE A 268 -37.44 -28.57 11.12
CA PHE A 268 -38.20 -27.34 11.30
C PHE A 268 -38.08 -26.55 12.63
N PRO A 269 -37.80 -25.23 12.59
CA PRO A 269 -37.25 -24.50 13.72
C PRO A 269 -38.28 -23.54 14.34
N HIS A 270 -38.73 -23.86 15.55
CA HIS A 270 -39.19 -22.86 16.53
C HIS A 270 -38.45 -23.11 17.84
N ASN A 271 -37.12 -23.04 17.79
CA ASN A 271 -36.30 -23.03 18.99
C ASN A 271 -35.56 -21.69 19.08
N LYS A 272 -35.21 -21.30 20.31
CA LYS A 272 -34.54 -20.01 20.60
C LYS A 272 -33.22 -19.81 19.85
N VAL A 273 -32.57 -20.88 19.39
CA VAL A 273 -31.30 -20.83 18.66
C VAL A 273 -31.52 -20.25 17.26
N PHE A 274 -32.56 -20.69 16.55
CA PHE A 274 -32.90 -20.15 15.23
C PHE A 274 -33.27 -18.66 15.30
N ASP A 275 -34.03 -18.25 16.32
CA ASP A 275 -34.39 -16.84 16.53
C ASP A 275 -33.17 -15.97 16.86
N ALA A 276 -32.23 -16.49 17.66
CA ALA A 276 -30.99 -15.78 17.97
C ALA A 276 -30.11 -15.60 16.71
N ILE A 277 -29.98 -16.63 15.88
CA ILE A 277 -29.23 -16.55 14.62
C ILE A 277 -29.91 -15.57 13.65
N ASN A 278 -31.24 -15.60 13.56
CA ASN A 278 -32.01 -14.65 12.74
C ASN A 278 -31.75 -13.19 13.12
N LEU A 279 -31.73 -12.89 14.43
CA LEU A 279 -31.46 -11.55 14.93
C LEU A 279 -30.02 -11.13 14.61
N SER A 280 -29.06 -12.03 14.81
CA SER A 280 -27.64 -11.83 14.47
C SER A 280 -27.45 -11.50 12.98
N PHE A 281 -28.11 -12.24 12.08
CA PHE A 281 -28.07 -11.97 10.64
C PHE A 281 -28.51 -10.56 10.27
N VAL A 282 -29.65 -10.11 10.80
CA VAL A 282 -30.18 -8.77 10.49
C VAL A 282 -29.23 -7.69 11.00
N GLU A 283 -28.61 -7.90 12.17
CA GLU A 283 -27.65 -6.93 12.72
C GLU A 283 -26.34 -6.87 11.91
N ILE A 284 -25.81 -8.02 11.49
CA ILE A 284 -24.62 -8.08 10.64
C ILE A 284 -24.88 -7.42 9.29
N MET A 285 -26.03 -7.70 8.65
CA MET A 285 -26.39 -7.08 7.38
C MET A 285 -26.54 -5.57 7.52
N LYS A 286 -27.17 -5.10 8.59
CA LYS A 286 -27.29 -3.67 8.87
C LYS A 286 -25.92 -3.01 9.01
N LYS A 287 -25.02 -3.58 9.82
CA LYS A 287 -23.63 -3.09 9.97
C LYS A 287 -22.89 -3.07 8.63
N SER A 288 -23.08 -4.10 7.80
CA SER A 288 -22.46 -4.17 6.48
C SER A 288 -22.96 -3.07 5.54
N LEU A 289 -24.27 -2.80 5.53
CA LEU A 289 -24.89 -1.73 4.73
C LEU A 289 -24.40 -0.34 5.20
N GLU A 290 -24.34 -0.11 6.51
CA GLU A 290 -23.82 1.15 7.09
C GLU A 290 -22.38 1.41 6.62
N CYS A 291 -21.51 0.40 6.71
CA CYS A 291 -20.12 0.52 6.26
C CYS A 291 -20.01 0.77 4.76
N GLN A 292 -20.84 0.11 3.94
CA GLN A 292 -20.88 0.32 2.48
C GLN A 292 -21.28 1.77 2.16
N CYS A 293 -22.39 2.25 2.72
CA CYS A 293 -22.85 3.63 2.52
C CYS A 293 -21.84 4.67 3.02
N ARG A 294 -21.10 4.36 4.09
CA ARG A 294 -20.02 5.22 4.56
C ARG A 294 -18.87 5.26 3.56
N LEU A 295 -18.41 4.10 3.10
CA LEU A 295 -17.29 3.96 2.16
C LEU A 295 -17.56 4.61 0.81
N GLU A 296 -18.77 4.55 0.29
CA GLU A 296 -19.16 5.29 -0.93
C GLU A 296 -18.90 6.80 -0.85
N LYS A 297 -18.90 7.36 0.37
CA LYS A 297 -18.67 8.79 0.61
C LYS A 297 -17.20 9.17 0.79
N ILE A 298 -16.32 8.23 1.16
CA ILE A 298 -14.94 8.53 1.61
C ILE A 298 -13.83 7.70 0.95
N ALA A 299 -14.16 6.61 0.26
CA ALA A 299 -13.17 5.77 -0.41
C ALA A 299 -12.93 6.26 -1.84
N LEU A 300 -11.67 6.18 -2.28
CA LEU A 300 -11.24 6.60 -3.61
C LEU A 300 -11.63 5.59 -4.70
N ILE A 301 -11.74 4.31 -4.34
CA ILE A 301 -12.23 3.23 -5.21
C ILE A 301 -13.38 2.52 -4.49
N PRO A 302 -14.53 2.31 -5.16
CA PRO A 302 -15.64 1.53 -4.61
C PRO A 302 -15.16 0.14 -4.20
N ASN A 303 -15.65 -0.36 -3.07
CA ASN A 303 -15.34 -1.73 -2.65
C ASN A 303 -15.86 -2.78 -3.67
N PRO A 304 -15.27 -3.99 -3.69
CA PRO A 304 -15.80 -5.12 -4.44
C PRO A 304 -17.28 -5.40 -4.09
N PRO A 305 -18.02 -6.09 -4.98
CA PRO A 305 -19.48 -6.17 -4.93
C PRO A 305 -19.99 -6.70 -3.60
N ASP A 306 -21.15 -6.17 -3.23
CA ASP A 306 -21.98 -6.55 -2.08
C ASP A 306 -21.81 -8.03 -1.70
N TYR A 307 -21.13 -8.31 -0.59
CA TYR A 307 -20.83 -9.67 -0.12
C TYR A 307 -22.10 -10.51 0.07
N ILE A 308 -23.22 -9.87 0.42
CA ILE A 308 -24.52 -10.52 0.55
C ILE A 308 -25.04 -10.89 -0.85
N GLY A 309 -24.88 -9.99 -1.83
CA GLY A 309 -25.11 -10.26 -3.24
C GLY A 309 -24.28 -11.43 -3.76
N LEU A 310 -22.97 -11.44 -3.47
CA LEU A 310 -22.06 -12.54 -3.83
C LEU A 310 -22.47 -13.87 -3.20
N ARG A 311 -22.96 -13.89 -1.95
CA ARG A 311 -23.46 -15.14 -1.33
C ARG A 311 -24.78 -15.60 -1.96
N ILE A 312 -25.69 -14.66 -2.27
CA ILE A 312 -26.94 -14.97 -2.98
C ILE A 312 -26.64 -15.55 -4.37
N GLU A 313 -25.67 -14.98 -5.09
CA GLU A 313 -25.20 -15.50 -6.37
C GLU A 313 -24.51 -16.87 -6.22
N GLY A 314 -23.70 -17.05 -5.18
CA GLY A 314 -23.10 -18.34 -4.85
C GLY A 314 -24.13 -19.44 -4.59
N GLU A 315 -25.18 -19.16 -3.81
CA GLU A 315 -26.29 -20.11 -3.59
C GLU A 315 -27.01 -20.46 -4.90
N LYS A 316 -27.26 -19.47 -5.77
CA LYS A 316 -27.85 -19.69 -7.10
C LYS A 316 -26.96 -20.53 -8.00
N ALA A 317 -25.65 -20.30 -7.96
CA ALA A 317 -24.66 -20.97 -8.80
C ALA A 317 -24.42 -22.42 -8.37
N GLU A 318 -24.34 -22.68 -7.06
CA GLU A 318 -24.16 -24.04 -6.53
C GLU A 318 -25.43 -24.89 -6.66
N ALA A 319 -26.61 -24.26 -6.65
CA ALA A 319 -27.92 -24.89 -6.85
C ALA A 319 -28.17 -26.16 -5.99
N LYS A 320 -27.53 -26.24 -4.83
CA LYS A 320 -27.69 -27.35 -3.86
C LYS A 320 -29.13 -27.43 -3.37
N GLU A 321 -29.61 -28.64 -3.05
CA GLU A 321 -30.98 -28.86 -2.58
C GLU A 321 -31.41 -27.84 -1.52
N GLY A 322 -32.60 -27.23 -1.71
CA GLY A 322 -33.12 -26.17 -0.84
C GLY A 322 -32.59 -24.75 -1.10
N TRP A 323 -31.75 -24.52 -2.12
CA TRP A 323 -31.16 -23.21 -2.41
C TRP A 323 -32.19 -22.09 -2.64
N GLU A 324 -33.32 -22.37 -3.29
CA GLU A 324 -34.36 -21.36 -3.55
C GLU A 324 -34.92 -20.78 -2.25
N LYS A 325 -35.16 -21.64 -1.25
CA LYS A 325 -35.61 -21.23 0.08
C LYS A 325 -34.54 -20.42 0.82
N ARG A 326 -33.26 -20.80 0.69
CA ARG A 326 -32.13 -20.06 1.27
C ARG A 326 -31.99 -18.67 0.64
N VAL A 327 -32.06 -18.57 -0.68
CA VAL A 327 -32.01 -17.28 -1.41
C VAL A 327 -33.18 -16.38 -1.00
N GLN A 328 -34.40 -16.91 -0.95
CA GLN A 328 -35.57 -16.15 -0.54
C GLN A 328 -35.43 -15.65 0.90
N TYR A 329 -34.95 -16.49 1.81
CA TYR A 329 -34.66 -16.12 3.19
C TYR A 329 -33.63 -14.97 3.25
N LEU A 330 -32.50 -15.08 2.54
CA LEU A 330 -31.46 -14.06 2.52
C LEU A 330 -31.97 -12.72 1.97
N MET A 331 -32.75 -12.74 0.88
CA MET A 331 -33.36 -11.53 0.31
C MET A 331 -34.33 -10.84 1.28
N GLU A 332 -35.18 -11.60 1.96
CA GLU A 332 -36.12 -11.04 2.94
C GLU A 332 -35.38 -10.36 4.10
N ARG A 333 -34.28 -10.96 4.58
CA ARG A 333 -33.48 -10.38 5.65
C ARG A 333 -32.72 -9.14 5.22
N ARG A 334 -32.19 -9.12 3.99
CA ARG A 334 -31.59 -7.92 3.40
C ARG A 334 -32.57 -6.75 3.39
N GLY A 335 -33.80 -6.96 2.89
CA GLY A 335 -34.82 -5.91 2.88
C GLY A 335 -35.17 -5.40 4.29
N LYS A 336 -35.17 -6.28 5.31
CA LYS A 336 -35.35 -5.85 6.71
C LYS A 336 -34.19 -5.00 7.24
N ALA A 337 -32.95 -5.31 6.85
CA ALA A 337 -31.78 -4.53 7.23
C ALA A 337 -31.82 -3.14 6.57
N GLU A 338 -32.14 -3.06 5.28
CA GLU A 338 -32.31 -1.81 4.53
C GLU A 338 -33.40 -0.91 5.12
N ALA A 339 -34.57 -1.48 5.45
CA ALA A 339 -35.65 -0.74 6.09
C ALA A 339 -35.26 -0.18 7.48
N LYS A 340 -34.51 -0.95 8.28
CA LYS A 340 -33.99 -0.49 9.57
C LYS A 340 -32.96 0.62 9.43
N LEU A 341 -32.13 0.58 8.39
CA LEU A 341 -31.15 1.63 8.09
C LEU A 341 -31.86 2.95 7.75
N MET A 342 -32.80 2.91 6.80
CA MET A 342 -33.56 4.10 6.38
C MET A 342 -34.34 4.75 7.53
N ALA A 343 -34.93 3.95 8.42
CA ALA A 343 -35.64 4.47 9.60
C ALA A 343 -34.72 5.23 10.56
N GLN A 344 -33.44 4.87 10.62
CA GLN A 344 -32.45 5.48 11.49
C GLN A 344 -31.91 6.80 10.93
N GLU A 345 -31.76 6.89 9.61
CA GLU A 345 -31.38 8.14 8.93
C GLU A 345 -32.47 9.21 9.06
N GLN A 346 -33.74 8.82 8.94
CA GLN A 346 -34.90 9.72 9.10
C GLN A 346 -35.11 10.24 10.53
N SER A 347 -34.51 9.59 11.53
CA SER A 347 -34.60 10.01 12.95
C SER A 347 -33.40 10.86 13.40
N GLN A 348 -32.42 11.10 12.53
CA GLN A 348 -31.26 11.98 12.77
C GLN A 348 -31.30 13.31 12.00
N THR A 349 -32.16 13.42 10.99
CA THR A 349 -32.64 14.70 10.38
C THR A 349 -33.81 15.27 11.15
#